data_AF-A0A3L6KVY4-F1
#
_entry.id   AF-A0A3L6KVY4-F1
#
_cell.length_a   1.000
_cell.length_b   1.000
_cell.length_c   1.000
_cell.angle_alpha   90.00
_cell.angle_beta   90.00
_cell.angle_gamma   90.00
#
_symmetry.space_group_name_H-M   'P 1'
#
loop_
_entity.id
_entity.type
_entity.pdbx_description
1 polymer ?
#
loop_
_entity_poly.entity_id
_entity_poly.type
_entity_poly.pdbx_seq_one_letter_code
_entity_poly.pdbx_strand_id
1 'polypeptide(L)'
;MEHFCRVCVVQLSEAAYSTLLPLYRHRISSCEDDENGEVDLATTDESAVWKLLKWVTRLSYQLVQELMFPKKCESRARGSAKYFCENILLPLVQQALEFIRWHASPRIVTSKAYILALEIITLAVEHSAVYRQILFPNAGELLTQLLFPRLAFSSVDAELWSTNPVEYVRRQTDPQEDMYSARVVSGSLILALTTPSRPFHDALALTNFMHFVLEKLSTHSAAAACGAVEESRVVDACFFAVYQFGGMLDVAGFPNERVEWLISEYIIPAAAYPAGILRARCALVLSVLAPKIK
;
A
#
# COMPACT_ATOMS: atom_id res chain seq x y z
N MET A 1 7.83 22.63 21.45
CA MET A 1 7.31 21.94 20.24
C MET A 1 8.17 22.26 19.02
N GLU A 2 8.29 23.53 18.64
CA GLU A 2 9.08 23.98 17.48
C GLU A 2 10.49 23.38 17.41
N HIS A 3 11.31 23.57 18.44
CA HIS A 3 12.68 23.06 18.44
C HIS A 3 12.75 21.53 18.30
N PHE A 4 11.83 20.82 18.97
CA PHE A 4 11.72 19.37 18.89
C PHE A 4 11.36 18.90 17.47
N CYS A 5 10.31 19.46 16.85
CA CYS A 5 9.94 19.10 15.49
C CYS A 5 11.07 19.40 14.50
N ARG A 6 11.70 20.56 14.63
CA ARG A 6 12.77 20.97 13.71
C ARG A 6 13.95 20.01 13.77
N VAL A 7 14.43 19.67 14.98
CA VAL A 7 15.63 18.84 15.15
C VAL A 7 15.33 17.36 14.99
N CYS A 8 14.32 16.85 15.68
CA CYS A 8 14.09 15.40 15.79
C CYS A 8 13.26 14.82 14.64
N VAL A 9 12.56 15.66 13.87
CA VAL A 9 11.72 15.21 12.77
C VAL A 9 12.22 15.78 11.45
N VAL A 10 12.24 17.10 11.29
CA VAL A 10 12.57 17.73 10.00
C VAL A 10 14.03 17.52 9.61
N GLN A 11 14.99 17.87 10.46
CA GLN A 11 16.42 17.71 10.12
C GLN A 11 16.83 16.25 9.92
N LEU A 12 16.37 15.34 10.79
CA LEU A 12 16.70 13.93 10.68
C LEU A 12 16.05 13.27 9.46
N SER A 13 14.78 13.61 9.15
CA SER A 13 14.14 13.15 7.93
C SER A 13 14.85 13.70 6.70
N GLU A 14 15.14 15.00 6.65
CA GLU A 14 15.84 15.63 5.53
C GLU A 14 17.20 14.97 5.27
N ALA A 15 18.00 14.72 6.32
CA ALA A 15 19.26 14.01 6.19
C ALA A 15 19.08 12.57 5.66
N ALA A 16 18.07 11.85 6.16
CA ALA A 16 17.80 10.49 5.73
C ALA A 16 17.33 10.42 4.26
N TYR A 17 16.41 11.29 3.86
CA TYR A 17 15.81 11.29 2.53
C TYR A 17 16.72 11.90 1.45
N SER A 18 17.41 13.00 1.74
CA SER A 18 18.25 13.71 0.75
C SER A 18 19.61 13.06 0.55
N THR A 19 20.13 12.35 1.56
CA THR A 19 21.50 11.87 1.56
C THR A 19 21.56 10.35 1.67
N LEU A 20 20.96 9.77 2.72
CA LEU A 20 21.13 8.33 2.99
C LEU A 20 20.40 7.46 1.95
N LEU A 21 19.15 7.77 1.60
CA LEU A 21 18.38 6.98 0.64
C LEU A 21 18.96 6.96 -0.79
N PRO A 22 19.46 8.08 -1.37
CA PRO A 22 20.17 8.05 -2.64
C PRO A 22 21.44 7.19 -2.59
N LEU A 23 22.24 7.30 -1.52
CA LEU A 23 23.43 6.48 -1.35
C LEU A 23 23.09 4.98 -1.24
N TYR A 24 22.04 4.65 -0.50
CA TYR A 24 21.54 3.28 -0.40
C TYR A 24 21.02 2.75 -1.74
N ARG A 25 20.33 3.58 -2.52
CA ARG A 25 19.89 3.21 -3.86
C ARG A 25 21.07 2.84 -4.76
N HIS A 26 22.13 3.64 -4.76
CA HIS A 26 23.34 3.34 -5.52
C HIS A 26 23.99 2.03 -5.06
N ARG A 27 24.05 1.75 -3.75
CA ARG A 27 24.58 0.48 -3.25
C ARG A 27 23.74 -0.71 -3.69
N ILE A 28 22.42 -0.60 -3.59
CA ILE A 28 21.51 -1.67 -4.01
C ILE A 28 21.67 -1.98 -5.50
N SER A 29 21.77 -0.97 -6.37
CA SER A 29 21.97 -1.18 -7.81
C SER A 29 23.33 -1.78 -8.15
N SER A 30 24.40 -1.42 -7.44
CA SER A 30 25.75 -1.96 -7.70
C SER A 30 25.91 -3.43 -7.32
N CYS A 31 25.03 -3.98 -6.47
CA CYS A 31 25.05 -5.39 -6.10
C CYS A 31 24.26 -6.29 -7.08
N GLU A 32 23.54 -5.74 -8.07
CA GLU A 32 22.85 -6.55 -9.09
C GLU A 32 23.83 -7.31 -10.00
N ASP A 33 25.12 -6.92 -10.00
CA ASP A 33 26.19 -7.48 -10.84
C ASP A 33 27.06 -8.55 -10.15
N ASP A 34 26.86 -8.84 -8.85
CA ASP A 34 27.65 -9.85 -8.12
C ASP A 34 26.89 -11.20 -8.04
N GLU A 35 27.32 -12.19 -8.84
CA GLU A 35 26.82 -13.59 -8.84
C GLU A 35 27.09 -14.34 -7.52
N ASN A 36 27.86 -13.74 -6.61
CA ASN A 36 28.16 -14.30 -5.31
C ASN A 36 27.06 -13.84 -4.34
N GLY A 37 26.09 -14.71 -4.06
CA GLY A 37 24.96 -14.48 -3.15
C GLY A 37 25.32 -14.22 -1.68
N GLU A 38 26.21 -13.27 -1.40
CA GLU A 38 26.43 -12.71 -0.07
C GLU A 38 25.30 -11.72 0.23
N VAL A 39 24.45 -12.07 1.19
CA VAL A 39 23.40 -11.17 1.69
C VAL A 39 24.08 -10.01 2.40
N ASP A 40 24.21 -8.87 1.70
CA ASP A 40 24.82 -7.67 2.24
C ASP A 40 24.03 -7.14 3.46
N LEU A 41 24.74 -6.93 4.57
CA LEU A 41 24.27 -6.29 5.81
C LEU A 41 23.67 -4.89 5.58
N ALA A 42 23.93 -4.24 4.44
CA ALA A 42 23.26 -2.98 4.06
C ALA A 42 21.79 -3.17 3.65
N THR A 43 21.38 -4.40 3.33
CA THR A 43 20.05 -4.75 2.81
C THR A 43 19.17 -5.42 3.87
N THR A 44 19.75 -5.73 5.03
CA THR A 44 19.02 -6.26 6.18
C THR A 44 18.37 -5.13 6.98
N ASP A 45 17.19 -5.41 7.53
CA ASP A 45 16.43 -4.50 8.40
C ASP A 45 17.21 -4.07 9.67
N GLU A 46 18.39 -4.66 9.90
CA GLU A 46 19.29 -4.41 11.01
C GLU A 46 20.30 -3.27 10.78
N SER A 47 20.41 -2.74 9.56
CA SER A 47 21.34 -1.65 9.27
C SER A 47 21.00 -0.40 10.10
N ALA A 48 22.03 0.41 10.43
CA ALA A 48 21.83 1.63 11.22
C ALA A 48 20.87 2.62 10.53
N VAL A 49 20.86 2.65 9.20
CA VAL A 49 19.98 3.54 8.42
C VAL A 49 18.54 3.05 8.46
N TRP A 50 18.28 1.75 8.30
CA TRP A 50 16.92 1.20 8.42
C TRP A 50 16.37 1.34 9.85
N LYS A 51 17.24 1.16 10.86
CA LYS A 51 16.89 1.47 12.26
C LYS A 51 16.54 2.96 12.43
N LEU A 52 17.36 3.88 11.92
CA LEU A 52 17.09 5.32 11.99
C LEU A 52 15.76 5.69 11.30
N LEU A 53 15.57 5.24 10.06
CA LEU A 53 14.34 5.46 9.29
C LEU A 53 13.11 4.91 10.03
N LYS A 54 13.21 3.71 10.61
CA LYS A 54 12.15 3.13 11.44
C LYS A 54 11.79 4.03 12.62
N TRP A 55 12.79 4.53 13.37
CA TRP A 55 12.55 5.38 14.54
C TRP A 55 12.01 6.76 14.17
N VAL A 56 12.58 7.42 13.16
CA VAL A 56 12.12 8.74 12.69
C VAL A 56 10.70 8.65 12.12
N THR A 57 10.41 7.62 11.33
CA THR A 57 9.06 7.42 10.76
C THR A 57 8.06 7.05 11.85
N ARG A 58 8.46 6.25 12.85
CA ARG A 58 7.60 5.93 14.01
C ARG A 58 7.24 7.19 14.81
N LEU A 59 8.21 8.06 15.08
CA LEU A 59 7.94 9.34 15.74
C LEU A 59 7.02 10.22 14.90
N SER A 60 7.26 10.28 13.59
CA SER A 60 6.43 11.03 12.65
C SER A 60 4.97 10.52 12.67
N TYR A 61 4.78 9.20 12.66
CA TYR A 61 3.47 8.57 12.76
C TYR A 61 2.74 8.93 14.06
N GLN A 62 3.43 8.86 15.21
CA GLN A 62 2.85 9.25 16.50
C GLN A 62 2.42 10.71 16.52
N LEU A 63 3.24 11.62 15.98
CA LEU A 63 2.89 13.04 15.90
C LEU A 63 1.64 13.28 15.03
N VAL A 64 1.51 12.57 13.90
CA VAL A 64 0.30 12.64 13.07
C VAL A 64 -0.92 12.13 13.85
N GLN A 65 -0.81 10.99 14.53
CA GLN A 65 -1.91 10.44 15.34
C GLN A 65 -2.38 11.41 16.43
N GLU A 66 -1.45 12.04 17.15
CA GLU A 66 -1.76 12.85 18.33
C GLU A 66 -2.10 14.31 18.03
N LEU A 67 -1.51 14.91 16.98
CA LEU A 67 -1.50 16.36 16.76
C LEU A 67 -2.21 16.82 15.49
N MET A 68 -2.58 15.94 14.55
CA MET A 68 -3.22 16.33 13.28
C MET A 68 -4.60 16.98 13.45
N PHE A 69 -5.27 16.75 14.58
CA PHE A 69 -6.57 17.36 14.87
C PHE A 69 -6.52 18.18 16.16
N PRO A 70 -6.12 19.48 16.10
CA PRO A 70 -5.96 20.32 17.29
C PRO A 70 -7.22 20.42 18.17
N LYS A 71 -8.41 20.23 17.59
CA LYS A 71 -9.68 20.22 18.31
C LYS A 71 -9.90 18.98 19.17
N LYS A 72 -9.24 17.85 18.84
CA LYS A 72 -9.29 16.60 19.60
C LYS A 72 -8.24 16.56 20.72
N CYS A 73 -7.25 17.46 20.69
CA CYS A 73 -6.19 17.52 21.69
C CYS A 73 -6.66 18.20 22.99
N GLU A 74 -6.06 17.81 24.12
CA GLU A 74 -6.22 18.50 25.41
C GLU A 74 -5.86 19.99 25.31
N SER A 75 -6.45 20.82 26.19
CA SER A 75 -6.25 22.28 26.17
C SER A 75 -4.78 22.72 26.12
N ARG A 76 -3.92 22.07 26.91
CA ARG A 76 -2.48 22.35 26.97
C ARG A 76 -1.72 22.00 25.69
N ALA A 77 -2.23 21.04 24.90
CA ALA A 77 -1.58 20.54 23.70
C ALA A 77 -2.08 21.22 22.41
N ARG A 78 -3.21 21.95 22.45
CA ARG A 78 -3.80 22.57 21.24
C ARG A 78 -2.86 23.55 20.54
N GLY A 79 -2.06 24.32 21.30
CA GLY A 79 -1.07 25.24 20.72
C GLY A 79 -0.02 24.51 19.91
N SER A 80 0.54 23.43 20.47
CA SER A 80 1.49 22.55 19.80
C SER A 80 0.88 21.87 18.56
N ALA A 81 -0.36 21.41 18.65
CA ALA A 81 -1.07 20.77 17.55
C ALA A 81 -1.32 21.73 16.38
N LYS A 82 -1.72 22.98 16.66
CA LYS A 82 -1.86 24.03 15.64
C LYS A 82 -0.52 24.29 14.95
N TYR A 83 0.54 24.51 15.73
CA TYR A 83 1.88 24.71 15.19
C TYR A 83 2.33 23.54 14.29
N PHE A 84 2.09 22.30 14.73
CA PHE A 84 2.39 21.10 13.94
C PHE A 84 1.64 21.07 12.61
N CYS A 85 0.33 21.34 12.61
CA CYS A 85 -0.48 21.37 11.39
C CYS A 85 -0.06 22.49 10.42
N GLU A 86 0.32 23.65 10.96
CA GLU A 86 0.71 24.83 10.18
C GLU A 86 2.11 24.71 9.55
N ASN A 87 3.06 24.04 10.23
CA ASN A 87 4.48 24.11 9.84
C ASN A 87 5.10 22.75 9.47
N ILE A 88 4.55 21.63 9.96
CA ILE A 88 5.25 20.33 9.92
C ILE A 88 4.45 19.28 9.15
N LEU A 89 3.13 19.26 9.27
CA LEU A 89 2.28 18.19 8.73
C LEU A 89 2.43 18.03 7.21
N LEU A 90 2.36 19.11 6.44
CA LEU A 90 2.50 19.06 4.99
C LEU A 90 3.87 18.52 4.54
N PRO A 91 5.02 19.09 4.99
CA PRO A 91 6.35 18.55 4.69
C PRO A 91 6.51 17.07 5.08
N LEU A 92 6.00 16.68 6.26
CA LEU A 92 6.11 15.32 6.76
C LEU A 92 5.34 14.33 5.86
N VAL A 93 4.14 14.68 5.42
CA VAL A 93 3.36 13.83 4.51
C VAL A 93 3.99 13.77 3.13
N GLN A 94 4.55 14.88 2.63
CA GLN A 94 5.30 14.88 1.37
C GLN A 94 6.49 13.90 1.46
N GLN A 95 7.24 13.92 2.56
CA GLN A 95 8.35 12.99 2.77
C GLN A 95 7.89 11.53 2.84
N ALA A 96 6.77 11.23 3.49
CA ALA A 96 6.20 9.89 3.51
C ALA A 96 5.84 9.41 2.08
N LEU A 97 5.30 10.29 1.23
CA LEU A 97 5.02 9.99 -0.18
C LEU A 97 6.32 9.73 -0.97
N GLU A 98 7.34 10.56 -0.81
CA GLU A 98 8.64 10.33 -1.45
C GLU A 98 9.28 9.02 -1.00
N PHE A 99 9.08 8.63 0.25
CA PHE A 99 9.56 7.34 0.73
C PHE A 99 8.86 6.16 0.05
N ILE A 100 7.54 6.25 -0.12
CA ILE A 100 6.76 5.24 -0.82
C ILE A 100 7.21 5.14 -2.28
N ARG A 101 7.45 6.28 -2.95
CA ARG A 101 8.07 6.33 -4.29
C ARG A 101 9.45 5.68 -4.30
N TRP A 102 10.26 5.92 -3.28
CA TRP A 102 11.58 5.32 -3.20
C TRP A 102 11.52 3.79 -3.19
N HIS A 103 10.53 3.24 -2.49
CA HIS A 103 10.28 1.80 -2.42
C HIS A 103 9.72 1.20 -3.73
N ALA A 104 9.23 1.99 -4.69
CA ALA A 104 8.70 1.49 -5.96
C ALA A 104 9.78 0.97 -6.94
N SER A 105 11.06 1.24 -6.66
CA SER A 105 12.22 0.67 -7.37
C SER A 105 12.31 -0.87 -7.21
N PRO A 106 12.94 -1.60 -8.16
CA PRO A 106 12.68 -3.03 -8.41
C PRO A 106 12.99 -3.98 -7.24
N ARG A 107 13.74 -3.55 -6.22
CA ARG A 107 13.96 -4.35 -5.02
C ARG A 107 12.91 -4.06 -3.96
N ILE A 108 11.99 -5.02 -3.79
CA ILE A 108 10.90 -4.97 -2.81
C ILE A 108 11.47 -5.25 -1.41
N VAL A 109 12.10 -4.25 -0.80
CA VAL A 109 12.41 -4.28 0.64
C VAL A 109 11.16 -3.78 1.35
N THR A 110 10.44 -4.67 2.04
CA THR A 110 9.40 -4.24 2.97
C THR A 110 10.07 -3.99 4.31
N SER A 111 10.15 -2.73 4.73
CA SER A 111 10.63 -2.34 6.05
C SER A 111 9.48 -1.86 6.93
N LYS A 112 9.63 -1.94 8.24
CA LYS A 112 8.65 -1.35 9.17
C LYS A 112 8.48 0.16 8.93
N ALA A 113 9.53 0.85 8.47
CA ALA A 113 9.47 2.26 8.10
C ALA A 113 8.51 2.48 6.92
N TYR A 114 8.56 1.63 5.88
CA TYR A 114 7.65 1.73 4.73
C TYR A 114 6.19 1.56 5.15
N ILE A 115 5.92 0.57 6.02
CA ILE A 115 4.59 0.34 6.58
C ILE A 115 4.08 1.59 7.31
N LEU A 116 4.91 2.17 8.18
CA LEU A 116 4.56 3.39 8.93
C LEU A 116 4.33 4.59 7.99
N ALA A 117 5.05 4.69 6.87
CA ALA A 117 4.82 5.75 5.89
C ALA A 117 3.46 5.60 5.19
N LEU A 118 3.06 4.37 4.84
CA LEU A 118 1.71 4.10 4.33
C LEU A 118 0.64 4.46 5.37
N GLU A 119 0.85 4.14 6.64
CA GLU A 119 -0.06 4.50 7.73
C GLU A 119 -0.15 6.03 7.95
N ILE A 120 0.97 6.75 7.87
CA ILE A 120 1.01 8.22 7.91
C ILE A 120 0.09 8.80 6.84
N ILE A 121 0.26 8.36 5.58
CA ILE A 121 -0.59 8.84 4.48
C ILE A 121 -2.05 8.46 4.73
N THR A 122 -2.31 7.24 5.19
CA THR A 122 -3.67 6.74 5.46
C THR A 122 -4.41 7.64 6.45
N LEU A 123 -3.73 8.05 7.54
CA LEU A 123 -4.29 9.02 8.49
C LEU A 123 -4.48 10.40 7.86
N ALA A 124 -3.50 10.84 7.07
CA ALA A 124 -3.47 12.19 6.52
C ALA A 124 -4.51 12.44 5.42
N VAL A 125 -5.12 11.39 4.84
CA VAL A 125 -6.28 11.50 3.94
C VAL A 125 -7.38 12.37 4.54
N GLU A 126 -7.62 12.23 5.85
CA GLU A 126 -8.69 12.93 6.57
C GLU A 126 -8.41 14.43 6.78
N HIS A 127 -7.21 14.93 6.47
CA HIS A 127 -6.82 16.32 6.65
C HIS A 127 -6.94 17.13 5.36
N SER A 128 -7.86 18.11 5.32
CA SER A 128 -8.26 18.82 4.09
C SER A 128 -7.11 19.47 3.32
N ALA A 129 -6.18 20.15 4.01
CA ALA A 129 -5.05 20.79 3.33
C ALA A 129 -4.08 19.76 2.73
N VAL A 130 -3.86 18.65 3.44
CA VAL A 130 -2.96 17.58 2.98
C VAL A 130 -3.58 16.86 1.79
N TYR A 131 -4.86 16.53 1.88
CA TYR A 131 -5.58 15.89 0.78
C TYR A 131 -5.50 16.73 -0.50
N ARG A 132 -5.86 18.02 -0.42
CA ARG A 132 -5.93 18.89 -1.60
C ARG A 132 -4.56 19.24 -2.19
N GLN A 133 -3.55 19.44 -1.35
CA GLN A 133 -2.24 19.92 -1.81
C GLN A 133 -1.29 18.78 -2.19
N ILE A 134 -1.42 17.61 -1.56
CA ILE A 134 -0.48 16.50 -1.74
C ILE A 134 -1.18 15.27 -2.32
N LEU A 135 -2.25 14.79 -1.69
CA LEU A 135 -2.77 13.46 -2.05
C LEU A 135 -3.56 13.44 -3.35
N PHE A 136 -4.48 14.40 -3.54
CA PHE A 136 -5.31 14.47 -4.74
C PHE A 136 -4.49 14.66 -6.03
N PRO A 137 -3.51 15.59 -6.10
CA PRO A 137 -2.66 15.73 -7.29
C PRO A 137 -1.84 14.48 -7.64
N ASN A 138 -1.50 13.67 -6.64
CA ASN A 138 -0.68 12.47 -6.81
C ASN A 138 -1.51 11.17 -6.77
N ALA A 139 -2.84 11.26 -6.70
CA ALA A 139 -3.71 10.09 -6.46
C ALA A 139 -3.61 9.03 -7.56
N GLY A 140 -3.50 9.45 -8.82
CA GLY A 140 -3.34 8.53 -9.95
C GLY A 140 -2.09 7.67 -9.80
N GLU A 141 -0.91 8.30 -9.65
CA GLU A 141 0.36 7.60 -9.43
C GLU A 141 0.31 6.72 -8.17
N LEU A 142 -0.18 7.28 -7.06
CA LEU A 142 -0.24 6.59 -5.79
C LEU A 142 -1.08 5.32 -5.88
N LEU A 143 -2.27 5.39 -6.47
CA LEU A 143 -3.15 4.24 -6.65
C LEU A 143 -2.58 3.22 -7.64
N THR A 144 -2.13 3.65 -8.83
CA THR A 144 -1.83 2.71 -9.93
C THR A 144 -0.38 2.24 -9.97
N GLN A 145 0.59 3.10 -9.65
CA GLN A 145 2.02 2.79 -9.77
C GLN A 145 2.64 2.37 -8.44
N LEU A 146 2.19 2.96 -7.33
CA LEU A 146 2.82 2.75 -6.03
C LEU A 146 2.12 1.69 -5.18
N LEU A 147 0.78 1.70 -5.12
CA LEU A 147 0.00 0.83 -4.23
C LEU A 147 -0.51 -0.43 -4.92
N PHE A 148 -1.07 -0.33 -6.13
CA PHE A 148 -1.63 -1.49 -6.82
C PHE A 148 -0.64 -2.67 -6.99
N PRO A 149 0.64 -2.46 -7.39
CA PRO A 149 1.60 -3.56 -7.50
C PRO A 149 1.89 -4.26 -6.17
N ARG A 150 1.66 -3.60 -5.02
CA ARG A 150 1.81 -4.19 -3.68
C ARG A 150 0.71 -5.18 -3.32
N LEU A 151 -0.39 -5.19 -4.08
CA LEU A 151 -1.49 -6.11 -3.84
C LEU A 151 -1.18 -7.53 -4.31
N ALA A 152 -0.32 -7.68 -5.31
CA ALA A 152 0.10 -8.97 -5.86
C ALA A 152 0.85 -9.82 -4.83
N PHE A 153 0.81 -11.14 -5.00
CA PHE A 153 1.67 -12.08 -4.29
C PHE A 153 3.16 -11.76 -4.53
N SER A 154 3.94 -11.82 -3.46
CA SER A 154 5.38 -11.59 -3.46
C SER A 154 6.16 -12.87 -3.79
N SER A 155 7.49 -12.77 -3.92
CA SER A 155 8.36 -13.94 -3.98
C SER A 155 8.25 -14.80 -2.72
N VAL A 156 8.11 -14.19 -1.54
CA VAL A 156 7.92 -14.89 -0.26
C VAL A 156 6.59 -15.64 -0.24
N ASP A 157 5.54 -15.06 -0.82
CA ASP A 157 4.25 -15.75 -0.96
C ASP A 157 4.35 -16.94 -1.93
N ALA A 158 5.10 -16.79 -3.04
CA ALA A 158 5.33 -17.86 -4.00
C ALA A 158 6.13 -19.02 -3.40
N GLU A 159 7.15 -18.72 -2.59
CA GLU A 159 7.91 -19.70 -1.82
C GLU A 159 7.06 -20.39 -0.75
N LEU A 160 6.24 -19.64 -0.01
CA LEU A 160 5.32 -20.22 0.96
C LEU A 160 4.29 -21.13 0.27
N TRP A 161 3.80 -20.72 -0.90
CA TRP A 161 2.89 -21.54 -1.70
C TRP A 161 3.53 -22.87 -2.14
N SER A 162 4.81 -22.85 -2.57
CA SER A 162 5.50 -24.05 -3.02
C SER A 162 5.88 -24.98 -1.87
N THR A 163 6.22 -24.44 -0.69
CA THR A 163 6.68 -25.19 0.47
C THR A 163 5.54 -25.66 1.38
N ASN A 164 4.53 -24.81 1.61
CA ASN A 164 3.39 -25.09 2.49
C ASN A 164 2.14 -24.30 2.07
N PRO A 165 1.41 -24.75 1.03
CA PRO A 165 0.24 -24.05 0.51
C PRO A 165 -0.92 -23.96 1.52
N VAL A 166 -1.01 -24.90 2.48
CA VAL A 166 -2.03 -24.86 3.54
C VAL A 166 -1.80 -23.65 4.45
N GLU A 167 -0.55 -23.42 4.86
CA GLU A 167 -0.20 -22.25 5.67
C GLU A 167 -0.40 -20.94 4.89
N TYR A 168 -0.10 -20.92 3.58
CA TYR A 168 -0.42 -19.77 2.75
C TYR A 168 -1.92 -19.42 2.81
N VAL A 169 -2.80 -20.40 2.58
CA VAL A 169 -4.27 -20.19 2.60
C VAL A 169 -4.76 -19.77 3.99
N ARG A 170 -4.23 -20.38 5.05
CA ARG A 170 -4.54 -20.00 6.43
C ARG A 170 -4.21 -18.54 6.70
N ARG A 171 -3.04 -18.05 6.26
CA ARG A 171 -2.63 -16.65 6.41
C ARG A 171 -3.50 -15.65 5.63
N GLN A 172 -4.15 -16.07 4.56
CA GLN A 172 -5.07 -15.20 3.82
C GLN A 172 -6.44 -15.05 4.51
N THR A 173 -6.86 -16.06 5.30
CA THR A 173 -8.19 -16.13 5.92
C THR A 173 -8.19 -15.74 7.40
N ASP A 174 -7.07 -15.97 8.08
CA ASP A 174 -6.82 -15.62 9.47
C ASP A 174 -5.43 -14.98 9.61
N PRO A 175 -5.30 -13.68 9.25
CA PRO A 175 -4.05 -12.95 9.44
C PRO A 175 -3.82 -12.79 10.95
N GLN A 176 -2.82 -13.47 11.50
CA GLN A 176 -2.41 -13.20 12.89
C GLN A 176 -2.01 -11.72 13.05
N GLU A 177 -2.11 -11.17 14.27
CA GLU A 177 -1.85 -9.75 14.58
C GLU A 177 -0.47 -9.24 14.09
N ASP A 178 0.51 -10.13 13.88
CA ASP A 178 1.85 -9.79 13.35
C ASP A 178 1.92 -9.62 11.81
N MET A 179 0.85 -9.92 11.06
CA MET A 179 0.78 -9.70 9.61
C MET A 179 0.38 -8.26 9.24
N TYR A 180 1.13 -7.27 9.75
CA TYR A 180 1.21 -5.95 9.11
C TYR A 180 1.97 -6.08 7.79
N SER A 181 1.40 -6.80 6.82
CA SER A 181 1.99 -6.91 5.50
C SER A 181 1.81 -5.59 4.74
N ALA A 182 2.84 -5.21 3.97
CA ALA A 182 2.77 -4.08 3.04
C ALA A 182 1.51 -4.14 2.15
N ARG A 183 1.08 -5.36 1.77
CA ARG A 183 -0.16 -5.62 1.01
C ARG A 183 -1.40 -5.09 1.72
N VAL A 184 -1.61 -5.48 2.98
CA VAL A 184 -2.79 -5.08 3.76
C VAL A 184 -2.82 -3.57 3.97
N VAL A 185 -1.70 -2.98 4.37
CA VAL A 185 -1.64 -1.53 4.62
C VAL A 185 -1.79 -0.73 3.32
N SER A 186 -1.27 -1.24 2.20
CA SER A 186 -1.52 -0.64 0.87
C SER A 186 -3.01 -0.70 0.51
N GLY A 187 -3.68 -1.84 0.75
CA GLY A 187 -5.11 -1.98 0.55
C GLY A 187 -5.93 -1.02 1.40
N SER A 188 -5.58 -0.85 2.68
CA SER A 188 -6.21 0.13 3.57
C SER A 188 -6.00 1.58 3.11
N LEU A 189 -4.82 1.91 2.59
CA LEU A 189 -4.56 3.24 2.03
C LEU A 189 -5.36 3.48 0.74
N ILE A 190 -5.44 2.50 -0.16
CA ILE A 190 -6.29 2.58 -1.35
C ILE A 190 -7.75 2.83 -0.91
N LEU A 191 -8.24 2.09 0.08
CA LEU A 191 -9.59 2.26 0.62
C LEU A 191 -9.79 3.70 1.13
N ALA A 192 -8.85 4.21 1.94
CA ALA A 192 -8.94 5.57 2.48
C ALA A 192 -8.97 6.63 1.36
N LEU A 193 -8.11 6.50 0.34
CA LEU A 193 -8.03 7.45 -0.78
C LEU A 193 -9.27 7.42 -1.68
N THR A 194 -9.88 6.26 -1.85
CA THR A 194 -11.00 6.05 -2.79
C THR A 194 -12.37 6.20 -2.15
N THR A 195 -12.47 6.05 -0.82
CA THR A 195 -13.73 6.21 -0.09
C THR A 195 -13.98 7.69 0.25
N PRO A 196 -15.04 8.31 -0.28
CA PRO A 196 -15.34 9.70 0.04
C PRO A 196 -15.98 9.82 1.44
N SER A 197 -15.14 9.83 2.49
CA SER A 197 -15.56 10.05 3.89
C SER A 197 -15.72 11.54 4.26
N ARG A 198 -15.20 12.45 3.43
CA ARG A 198 -15.22 13.90 3.66
C ARG A 198 -15.72 14.67 2.43
N PRO A 199 -16.33 15.87 2.60
CA PRO A 199 -16.84 16.67 1.48
C PRO A 199 -15.79 17.13 0.46
N PHE A 200 -14.51 17.06 0.81
CA PHE A 200 -13.40 17.45 -0.07
C PHE A 200 -12.70 16.26 -0.73
N HIS A 201 -13.14 15.03 -0.47
CA HIS A 201 -12.64 13.85 -1.16
C HIS A 201 -13.26 13.75 -2.56
N ASP A 202 -12.50 13.24 -3.51
CA ASP A 202 -12.98 12.92 -4.85
C ASP A 202 -13.94 11.73 -4.82
N ALA A 203 -15.20 11.99 -5.13
CA ALA A 203 -16.25 10.97 -5.18
C ALA A 203 -16.08 9.96 -6.33
N LEU A 204 -15.28 10.29 -7.35
CA LEU A 204 -15.04 9.42 -8.51
C LEU A 204 -13.81 8.53 -8.34
N ALA A 205 -13.01 8.71 -7.28
CA ALA A 205 -11.74 8.01 -7.09
C ALA A 205 -11.90 6.49 -7.08
N LEU A 206 -12.91 5.96 -6.38
CA LEU A 206 -13.20 4.52 -6.37
C LEU A 206 -13.60 4.00 -7.74
N THR A 207 -14.50 4.71 -8.43
CA THR A 207 -14.96 4.33 -9.77
C THR A 207 -13.79 4.28 -10.76
N ASN A 208 -12.94 5.32 -10.77
CA ASN A 208 -11.75 5.38 -11.62
C ASN A 208 -10.76 4.26 -11.30
N PHE A 209 -10.54 3.96 -10.01
CA PHE A 209 -9.69 2.86 -9.60
C PHE A 209 -10.24 1.50 -10.04
N MET A 210 -11.55 1.26 -9.91
CA MET A 210 -12.18 0.03 -10.37
C MET A 210 -12.15 -0.11 -11.90
N HIS A 211 -12.25 0.99 -12.65
CA HIS A 211 -12.03 0.97 -14.10
C HIS A 211 -10.60 0.55 -14.46
N PHE A 212 -9.60 1.07 -13.75
CA PHE A 212 -8.21 0.64 -13.90
C PHE A 212 -8.04 -0.86 -13.59
N VAL A 213 -8.67 -1.37 -12.52
CA VAL A 213 -8.63 -2.81 -12.19
C VAL A 213 -9.23 -3.66 -13.32
N LEU A 214 -10.37 -3.25 -13.88
CA LEU A 214 -10.98 -3.95 -15.02
C LEU A 214 -10.09 -3.93 -16.27
N GLU A 215 -9.46 -2.80 -16.57
CA GLU A 215 -8.52 -2.67 -17.69
C GLU A 215 -7.35 -3.66 -17.54
N LYS A 216 -6.81 -3.79 -16.32
CA LYS A 216 -5.75 -4.75 -16.02
C LYS A 216 -6.20 -6.20 -16.16
N LEU A 217 -7.39 -6.54 -15.66
CA LEU A 217 -7.98 -7.87 -15.88
C LEU A 217 -8.13 -8.18 -17.37
N SER A 218 -8.71 -7.25 -18.14
CA SER A 218 -8.88 -7.42 -19.59
C SER A 218 -7.56 -7.62 -20.33
N THR A 219 -6.49 -6.97 -19.88
CA THR A 219 -5.18 -7.01 -20.56
C THR A 219 -4.37 -8.26 -20.22
N HIS A 220 -4.44 -8.73 -18.98
CA HIS A 220 -3.50 -9.73 -18.46
C HIS A 220 -4.08 -11.14 -18.27
N SER A 221 -5.42 -11.30 -18.22
CA SER A 221 -6.05 -12.59 -17.89
C SER A 221 -5.71 -13.71 -18.87
N ALA A 222 -5.66 -13.42 -20.18
CA ALA A 222 -5.34 -14.43 -21.19
C ALA A 222 -3.92 -15.01 -21.03
N ALA A 223 -2.93 -14.15 -20.78
CA ALA A 223 -1.55 -14.58 -20.55
C ALA A 223 -1.40 -15.32 -19.20
N ALA A 224 -2.09 -14.86 -18.16
CA ALA A 224 -2.12 -15.55 -16.87
C ALA A 224 -2.75 -16.95 -16.98
N ALA A 225 -3.79 -17.12 -17.79
CA ALA A 225 -4.39 -18.43 -18.09
C ALA A 225 -3.39 -19.39 -18.76
N CYS A 226 -2.44 -18.86 -19.53
CA CYS A 226 -1.34 -19.62 -20.14
C CYS A 226 -0.14 -19.84 -19.20
N GLY A 227 -0.18 -19.35 -17.95
CA GLY A 227 0.87 -19.55 -16.96
C GLY A 227 1.98 -18.51 -16.95
N ALA A 228 1.79 -17.37 -17.60
CA ALA A 228 2.73 -16.27 -17.53
C ALA A 228 2.74 -15.65 -16.11
N VAL A 229 3.92 -15.61 -15.49
CA VAL A 229 4.06 -15.35 -14.03
C VAL A 229 3.79 -13.89 -13.69
N GLU A 230 4.32 -12.94 -14.47
CA GLU A 230 4.15 -11.52 -14.18
C GLU A 230 2.70 -11.08 -14.41
N GLU A 231 2.04 -11.61 -15.43
CA GLU A 231 0.62 -11.40 -15.70
C GLU A 231 -0.24 -12.05 -14.62
N SER A 232 0.17 -13.21 -14.10
CA SER A 232 -0.50 -13.83 -12.96
C SER A 232 -0.42 -12.95 -11.70
N ARG A 233 0.68 -12.22 -11.49
CA ARG A 233 0.79 -11.25 -10.38
C ARG A 233 -0.17 -10.07 -10.58
N VAL A 234 -0.29 -9.55 -11.80
CA VAL A 234 -1.24 -8.46 -12.09
C VAL A 234 -2.68 -8.92 -11.85
N VAL A 235 -3.03 -10.13 -12.29
CA VAL A 235 -4.38 -10.70 -12.04
C VAL A 235 -4.62 -10.92 -10.54
N ASP A 236 -3.63 -11.39 -9.79
CA ASP A 236 -3.76 -11.55 -8.32
C ASP A 236 -3.99 -10.20 -7.62
N ALA A 237 -3.26 -9.15 -8.02
CA ALA A 237 -3.49 -7.79 -7.51
C ALA A 237 -4.91 -7.29 -7.80
N CYS A 238 -5.42 -7.56 -9.00
CA CYS A 238 -6.81 -7.23 -9.36
C CYS A 238 -7.81 -7.98 -8.48
N PHE A 239 -7.62 -9.28 -8.30
CA PHE A 239 -8.50 -10.09 -7.47
C PHE A 239 -8.45 -9.68 -5.99
N PHE A 240 -7.27 -9.36 -5.47
CA PHE A 240 -7.13 -8.84 -4.12
C PHE A 240 -7.87 -7.51 -3.96
N ALA A 241 -7.76 -6.60 -4.94
CA ALA A 241 -8.53 -5.36 -4.95
C ALA A 241 -10.05 -5.65 -4.93
N VAL A 242 -10.54 -6.49 -5.84
CA VAL A 242 -11.97 -6.85 -5.90
C VAL A 242 -12.47 -7.49 -4.60
N TYR A 243 -11.67 -8.37 -3.98
CA TYR A 243 -11.96 -8.94 -2.67
C TYR A 243 -12.06 -7.86 -1.59
N GLN A 244 -11.04 -7.01 -1.47
CA GLN A 244 -10.95 -5.98 -0.44
C GLN A 244 -12.07 -4.93 -0.56
N PHE A 245 -12.46 -4.60 -1.80
CA PHE A 245 -13.47 -3.58 -2.11
C PHE A 245 -14.86 -4.16 -2.36
N GLY A 246 -15.08 -5.47 -2.14
CA GLY A 246 -16.35 -6.16 -2.42
C GLY A 246 -17.58 -5.50 -1.78
N GLY A 247 -17.43 -5.05 -0.52
CA GLY A 247 -18.47 -4.33 0.21
C GLY A 247 -18.74 -2.91 -0.28
N MET A 248 -17.90 -2.37 -1.16
CA MET A 248 -17.98 -1.02 -1.69
C MET A 248 -18.25 -0.94 -3.20
N LEU A 249 -18.44 -2.08 -3.87
CA LEU A 249 -18.69 -2.14 -5.31
C LEU A 249 -19.94 -1.33 -5.73
N ASP A 250 -20.98 -1.33 -4.91
CA ASP A 250 -22.22 -0.60 -5.22
C ASP A 250 -21.95 0.92 -5.24
N VAL A 251 -21.12 1.41 -4.30
CA VAL A 251 -20.64 2.81 -4.25
C VAL A 251 -19.74 3.13 -5.44
N ALA A 252 -19.00 2.14 -5.95
CA ALA A 252 -18.15 2.26 -7.13
C ALA A 252 -18.94 2.30 -8.46
N GLY A 253 -20.28 2.22 -8.43
CA GLY A 253 -21.09 2.12 -9.64
C GLY A 253 -21.02 0.75 -10.31
N PHE A 254 -20.81 -0.31 -9.52
CA PHE A 254 -20.86 -1.71 -9.98
C PHE A 254 -22.15 -2.35 -9.46
N PRO A 255 -23.26 -2.29 -10.23
CA PRO A 255 -24.48 -3.00 -9.86
C PRO A 255 -24.25 -4.51 -9.89
N ASN A 256 -25.14 -5.28 -9.24
CA ASN A 256 -25.00 -6.74 -9.11
C ASN A 256 -24.81 -7.43 -10.47
N GLU A 257 -25.48 -6.98 -11.52
CA GLU A 257 -25.34 -7.54 -12.87
C GLU A 257 -23.89 -7.38 -13.41
N ARG A 258 -23.24 -6.26 -13.10
CA ARG A 258 -21.83 -6.03 -13.48
C ARG A 258 -20.87 -6.84 -12.61
N VAL A 259 -21.21 -7.06 -11.35
CA VAL A 259 -20.45 -7.96 -10.46
C VAL A 259 -20.56 -9.41 -10.93
N GLU A 260 -21.74 -9.86 -11.32
CA GLU A 260 -21.97 -11.20 -11.87
C GLU A 260 -21.20 -11.41 -13.19
N TRP A 261 -21.19 -10.39 -14.06
CA TRP A 261 -20.34 -10.41 -15.26
C TRP A 261 -18.85 -10.50 -14.91
N LEU A 262 -18.35 -9.68 -13.97
CA LEU A 262 -16.95 -9.73 -13.51
C LEU A 262 -16.59 -11.13 -12.97
N ILE A 263 -17.50 -11.74 -12.22
CA ILE A 263 -17.33 -13.09 -11.68
C ILE A 263 -17.23 -14.10 -12.81
N SER A 264 -18.16 -14.06 -13.77
CA SER A 264 -18.25 -15.03 -14.87
C SER A 264 -17.09 -14.89 -15.86
N GLU A 265 -16.70 -13.66 -16.18
CA GLU A 265 -15.69 -13.35 -17.20
C GLU A 265 -14.28 -13.57 -16.70
N TYR A 266 -13.97 -13.18 -15.46
CA TYR A 266 -12.58 -13.15 -14.97
C TYR A 266 -12.34 -14.07 -13.78
N ILE A 267 -13.24 -14.11 -12.79
CA ILE A 267 -12.97 -14.79 -11.52
C ILE A 267 -13.12 -16.31 -11.67
N ILE A 268 -14.26 -16.80 -12.16
CA ILE A 268 -14.54 -18.24 -12.30
C ILE A 268 -13.50 -18.93 -13.20
N PRO A 269 -13.12 -18.40 -14.38
CA PRO A 269 -12.11 -19.04 -15.23
C PRO A 269 -10.76 -19.24 -14.53
N ALA A 270 -10.42 -18.38 -13.57
CA ALA A 270 -9.16 -18.50 -12.83
C ALA A 270 -9.07 -19.76 -11.96
N ALA A 271 -10.18 -20.44 -11.68
CA ALA A 271 -10.18 -21.76 -11.03
C ALA A 271 -9.44 -22.83 -11.85
N ALA A 272 -9.31 -22.64 -13.16
CA ALA A 272 -8.60 -23.53 -14.07
C ALA A 272 -7.17 -23.05 -14.40
N TYR A 273 -6.72 -21.90 -13.88
CA TYR A 273 -5.41 -21.36 -14.20
C TYR A 273 -4.28 -22.24 -13.62
N PRO A 274 -3.12 -22.33 -14.31
CA PRO A 274 -1.99 -23.13 -13.83
C PRO A 274 -1.45 -22.63 -12.49
N ALA A 275 -1.45 -21.31 -12.27
CA ALA A 275 -1.01 -20.70 -11.02
C ALA A 275 -1.94 -21.07 -9.85
N GLY A 276 -1.44 -21.88 -8.92
CA GLY A 276 -2.21 -22.33 -7.74
C GLY A 276 -2.65 -21.17 -6.83
N ILE A 277 -1.83 -20.13 -6.69
CA ILE A 277 -2.16 -18.92 -5.92
C ILE A 277 -3.42 -18.24 -6.47
N LEU A 278 -3.56 -18.14 -7.79
CA LEU A 278 -4.74 -17.56 -8.42
C LEU A 278 -6.00 -18.40 -8.20
N ARG A 279 -5.88 -19.72 -8.18
CA ARG A 279 -6.99 -20.62 -7.82
C ARG A 279 -7.45 -20.40 -6.39
N ALA A 280 -6.51 -20.29 -5.45
CA ALA A 280 -6.82 -19.98 -4.05
C ALA A 280 -7.46 -18.58 -3.92
N ARG A 281 -6.94 -17.58 -4.63
CA ARG A 281 -7.47 -16.22 -4.65
C ARG A 281 -8.88 -16.16 -5.25
N CYS A 282 -9.13 -16.88 -6.34
CA CYS A 282 -10.46 -17.03 -6.94
C CYS A 282 -11.48 -17.51 -5.91
N ALA A 283 -11.18 -18.61 -5.19
CA ALA A 283 -12.07 -19.12 -4.15
C ALA A 283 -12.35 -18.09 -3.05
N LEU A 284 -11.33 -17.32 -2.65
CA LEU A 284 -11.47 -16.25 -1.65
C LEU A 284 -12.32 -15.07 -2.15
N VAL A 285 -12.18 -14.65 -3.40
CA VAL A 285 -13.02 -13.58 -3.97
C VAL A 285 -14.48 -14.05 -4.05
N LEU A 286 -14.70 -15.29 -4.49
CA LEU A 286 -16.04 -15.87 -4.59
C LEU A 286 -16.73 -15.96 -3.22
N SER A 287 -15.99 -16.24 -2.13
CA SER A 287 -16.60 -16.32 -0.79
C SER A 287 -17.21 -14.99 -0.33
N VAL A 288 -16.69 -13.85 -0.80
CA VAL A 288 -17.20 -12.50 -0.49
C VAL A 288 -18.26 -12.04 -1.48
N LEU A 289 -18.13 -12.39 -2.76
CA LEU A 289 -19.03 -11.91 -3.81
C LEU A 289 -20.20 -12.83 -4.12
N ALA A 290 -20.19 -14.10 -3.69
CA ALA A 290 -21.29 -15.05 -3.92
C ALA A 290 -22.67 -14.52 -3.49
N PRO A 291 -22.83 -13.79 -2.37
CA PRO A 291 -24.14 -13.21 -2.01
C PRO A 291 -24.70 -12.18 -3.01
N LYS A 292 -23.87 -11.68 -3.95
CA LYS A 292 -24.28 -10.71 -4.98
C LYS A 292 -24.76 -11.37 -6.27
N ILE A 293 -24.59 -12.68 -6.41
CA ILE A 293 -25.08 -13.47 -7.55
C ILE A 293 -26.59 -13.67 -7.39
N LYS A 294 -27.37 -13.39 -8.44
CA LYS A 294 -28.82 -13.60 -8.44
C LYS A 294 -29.20 -15.00 -8.93
#